data_AF-A0A2N1T8N2-F1
#
_entry.id   AF-A0A2N1T8N2-F1
#
_cell.length_a   1.000
_cell.length_b   1.000
_cell.length_c   1.000
_cell.angle_alpha   90.00
_cell.angle_beta   90.00
_cell.angle_gamma   90.00
#
_symmetry.space_group_name_H-M   'P 1'
#
loop_
_entity.id
_entity.type
_entity.pdbx_description
1 polymer ?
#
loop_
_entity_poly.entity_id
_entity_poly.type
_entity_poly.pdbx_seq_one_letter_code
_entity_poly.pdbx_strand_id
1 'polypeptide(L)'
;MENMSETIIIKSIFIFIVIWGLSTVLLWFRPRIEIFWKIISLLIFVFYIWFFLDEINSGFTAFTANWYKTTIDFLKELITLVFGNLFFLWPLALIIIFYKADDMGAEKLLKFMCILTLVLWLVFIVYYYFNTGIDKFFYESLRKMVPNAK
;
A
#
# COMPACT_ATOMS: atom_id res chain seq x y z
N MET A 1 -19.87 -17.86 3.29
CA MET A 1 -19.04 -17.22 4.33
C MET A 1 -18.00 -16.41 3.61
N GLU A 2 -18.40 -15.22 3.17
CA GLU A 2 -17.53 -14.21 2.59
C GLU A 2 -16.75 -13.59 3.77
N ASN A 3 -15.43 -13.53 3.65
CA ASN A 3 -14.52 -13.63 4.78
C ASN A 3 -14.61 -12.43 5.74
N MET A 4 -14.99 -12.67 6.98
CA MET A 4 -15.00 -11.68 8.07
C MET A 4 -13.63 -10.97 8.21
N SER A 5 -12.52 -11.61 7.81
CA SER A 5 -11.19 -11.01 7.77
C SER A 5 -11.02 -9.94 6.69
N GLU A 6 -11.63 -10.08 5.51
CA GLU A 6 -11.53 -9.08 4.43
C GLU A 6 -12.20 -7.76 4.85
N THR A 7 -13.32 -7.85 5.55
CA THR A 7 -14.04 -6.67 6.05
C THR A 7 -13.27 -5.92 7.15
N ILE A 8 -12.43 -6.61 7.93
CA ILE A 8 -11.62 -5.99 8.99
C ILE A 8 -10.33 -5.40 8.40
N ILE A 9 -9.71 -6.08 7.42
CA ILE A 9 -8.57 -5.56 6.65
C ILE A 9 -8.92 -4.21 6.01
N ILE A 10 -10.08 -4.11 5.37
CA ILE A 10 -10.57 -2.87 4.74
C ILE A 10 -10.68 -1.72 5.76
N LYS A 11 -11.14 -2.01 6.98
CA LYS A 11 -11.34 -1.00 8.03
C LYS A 11 -10.03 -0.50 8.64
N SER A 12 -8.99 -1.32 8.62
CA SER A 12 -7.67 -1.05 9.17
C SER A 12 -6.83 -0.09 8.31
N ILE A 13 -7.19 0.09 7.04
CA ILE A 13 -6.47 0.96 6.09
C ILE A 13 -6.52 2.44 6.51
N PHE A 14 -7.63 2.90 7.07
CA PHE A 14 -7.76 4.29 7.53
C PHE A 14 -6.69 4.67 8.56
N ILE A 15 -6.59 3.90 9.65
CA ILE A 15 -5.62 4.16 10.73
C ILE A 15 -4.19 4.11 10.18
N PHE A 16 -3.93 3.15 9.30
CA PHE A 16 -2.64 3.03 8.64
C PHE A 16 -2.27 4.27 7.80
N ILE A 17 -3.18 4.77 6.97
CA ILE A 17 -2.97 5.96 6.14
C ILE A 17 -2.72 7.20 7.01
N VAL A 18 -3.40 7.31 8.16
CA VAL A 18 -3.14 8.39 9.13
C VAL A 18 -1.71 8.29 9.68
N ILE A 19 -1.26 7.10 10.10
CA ILE A 19 0.10 6.88 10.61
C ILE A 19 1.15 7.16 9.52
N TRP A 20 0.91 6.74 8.28
CA TRP A 20 1.79 7.04 7.15
C TRP A 20 1.81 8.55 6.87
N GLY A 21 0.67 9.22 6.85
CA GLY A 21 0.61 10.68 6.69
C GLY A 21 1.45 11.43 7.71
N LEU A 22 1.35 11.07 8.99
CA LEU A 22 2.19 11.63 10.06
C LEU A 22 3.69 11.36 9.82
N SER A 23 4.02 10.14 9.41
CA SER A 23 5.41 9.75 9.12
C SER A 23 5.98 10.48 7.90
N THR A 24 5.14 10.79 6.91
CA THR A 24 5.49 11.62 5.76
C THR A 24 5.83 13.03 6.19
N VAL A 25 5.08 13.62 7.13
CA VAL A 25 5.41 14.95 7.70
C VAL A 25 6.78 14.92 8.39
N LEU A 26 7.11 13.85 9.12
CA LEU A 26 8.44 13.69 9.75
C LEU A 26 9.58 13.74 8.72
N LEU A 27 9.40 13.12 7.54
CA LEU A 27 10.39 13.17 6.46
C LEU A 27 10.66 14.61 5.99
N TRP A 28 9.64 15.47 5.97
CA TRP A 28 9.79 16.86 5.54
C TRP A 28 10.65 17.69 6.49
N PHE A 29 10.69 17.34 7.78
CA PHE A 29 11.57 17.99 8.76
C PHE A 29 13.06 17.64 8.62
N ARG A 30 13.46 16.74 7.70
CA ARG A 30 14.87 16.43 7.39
C ARG A 30 15.40 17.31 6.26
N PRO A 31 16.04 18.47 6.50
CA PRO A 31 16.46 19.38 5.43
C PRO A 31 17.55 18.79 4.52
N ARG A 32 18.37 17.86 5.03
CA ARG A 32 19.54 17.30 4.34
C ARG A 32 19.22 16.21 3.32
N ILE A 33 17.99 15.67 3.31
CA ILE A 33 17.56 14.69 2.31
C ILE A 33 17.17 15.44 1.04
N GLU A 34 17.69 14.97 -0.10
CA GLU A 34 17.34 15.45 -1.44
C GLU A 34 15.81 15.61 -1.63
N ILE A 35 15.39 16.80 -2.09
CA ILE A 35 13.98 17.14 -2.27
C ILE A 35 13.27 16.23 -3.29
N PHE A 36 14.00 15.78 -4.31
CA PHE A 36 13.49 14.91 -5.36
C PHE A 36 12.87 13.61 -4.79
N TRP A 37 13.55 12.95 -3.85
CA TRP A 37 13.06 11.71 -3.26
C TRP A 37 11.91 11.91 -2.28
N LYS A 38 11.85 13.08 -1.62
CA LYS A 38 10.70 13.45 -0.80
C LYS A 38 9.45 13.63 -1.66
N ILE A 39 9.58 14.26 -2.82
CA ILE A 39 8.49 14.43 -3.78
C ILE A 39 8.02 13.06 -4.28
N ILE A 40 8.93 12.16 -4.66
CA ILE A 40 8.54 10.79 -5.08
C ILE A 40 7.80 10.05 -3.97
N SER A 41 8.32 10.08 -2.74
CA SER A 41 7.67 9.49 -1.57
C SER A 41 6.25 10.06 -1.35
N LEU A 42 6.10 11.38 -1.49
CA LEU A 42 4.80 12.04 -1.38
C LEU A 42 3.84 11.61 -2.50
N LEU A 43 4.32 11.49 -3.75
CA LEU A 43 3.52 11.02 -4.88
C LEU A 43 3.05 9.58 -4.67
N ILE A 44 3.91 8.70 -4.16
CA ILE A 44 3.55 7.33 -3.79
C ILE A 44 2.44 7.36 -2.72
N PHE A 45 2.60 8.17 -1.68
CA PHE A 45 1.60 8.30 -0.63
C PHE A 45 0.24 8.79 -1.16
N VAL A 46 0.24 9.84 -1.99
CA VAL A 46 -0.98 10.39 -2.62
C VAL A 46 -1.65 9.35 -3.52
N PHE A 47 -0.86 8.58 -4.29
CA PHE A 47 -1.39 7.49 -5.09
C PHE A 47 -2.09 6.44 -4.22
N TYR A 48 -1.49 6.06 -3.10
CA TYR A 48 -2.11 5.10 -2.17
C TYR A 48 -3.38 5.63 -1.49
N ILE A 49 -3.44 6.92 -1.18
CA ILE A 49 -4.69 7.55 -0.72
C ILE A 49 -5.77 7.43 -1.79
N TRP A 50 -5.44 7.76 -3.04
CA TRP A 50 -6.39 7.70 -4.15
C TRP A 50 -6.82 6.27 -4.45
N PHE A 51 -5.88 5.32 -4.45
CA PHE A 51 -6.13 3.91 -4.74
C PHE A 51 -7.04 3.24 -3.69
N PHE A 52 -6.90 3.60 -2.42
CA PHE A 52 -7.68 3.03 -1.31
C PHE A 52 -8.77 3.99 -0.77
N LEU A 53 -9.27 4.91 -1.61
CA LEU A 53 -10.17 5.97 -1.15
C LEU A 53 -11.47 5.43 -0.55
N ASP A 54 -12.03 4.37 -1.13
CA ASP A 54 -13.26 3.74 -0.65
C ASP A 54 -13.05 3.04 0.70
N GLU A 55 -11.94 2.32 0.85
CA GLU A 55 -11.56 1.66 2.09
C GLU A 55 -11.24 2.65 3.20
N ILE A 56 -10.58 3.77 2.89
CA ILE A 56 -10.31 4.87 3.82
C ILE A 56 -11.62 5.46 4.34
N ASN A 57 -12.60 5.73 3.47
CA ASN A 57 -13.89 6.30 3.86
C ASN A 57 -14.72 5.31 4.71
N SER A 58 -14.70 4.03 4.35
CA SER A 58 -15.33 2.95 5.12
C SER A 58 -14.69 2.80 6.51
N GLY A 59 -13.36 2.80 6.58
CA GLY A 59 -12.58 2.76 7.81
C GLY A 59 -12.83 4.00 8.69
N PHE A 60 -12.91 5.19 8.10
CA PHE A 60 -13.25 6.43 8.82
C PHE A 60 -14.64 6.35 9.45
N THR A 61 -15.64 5.90 8.70
CA THR A 61 -17.02 5.72 9.21
C THR A 61 -17.06 4.69 10.36
N ALA A 62 -16.31 3.59 10.23
CA ALA A 62 -16.20 2.60 11.30
C ALA A 62 -15.48 3.17 12.54
N PHE A 63 -14.46 4.02 12.33
CA PHE A 63 -13.72 4.67 13.40
C PHE A 63 -14.58 5.69 14.16
N THR A 64 -15.37 6.51 13.46
CA THR A 64 -16.27 7.48 14.11
C THR A 64 -17.40 6.81 14.88
N ALA A 65 -17.90 5.67 14.41
CA ALA A 65 -18.92 4.90 15.10
C ALA A 65 -18.41 4.21 16.38
N ASN A 66 -17.21 3.61 16.35
CA ASN A 66 -16.62 2.95 17.52
C ASN A 66 -15.08 2.91 17.43
N TRP A 67 -14.44 4.02 17.80
CA TRP A 67 -12.99 4.18 17.70
C TRP A 67 -12.20 3.13 18.48
N TYR A 68 -12.68 2.73 19.67
CA TYR A 68 -11.99 1.79 20.54
C TYR A 68 -11.92 0.41 19.88
N LYS A 69 -13.07 -0.11 19.41
CA LYS A 69 -13.12 -1.41 18.75
C LYS A 69 -12.25 -1.43 17.48
N THR A 70 -12.38 -0.41 16.62
CA THR A 70 -11.61 -0.30 15.38
C THR A 70 -10.11 -0.24 15.64
N THR A 71 -9.67 0.44 16.71
CA THR A 71 -8.25 0.49 17.09
C THR A 71 -7.73 -0.87 17.57
N ILE A 72 -8.51 -1.57 18.40
CA ILE A 72 -8.13 -2.90 18.88
C ILE A 72 -8.09 -3.92 17.74
N ASP A 73 -9.05 -3.86 16.83
CA ASP A 73 -9.10 -4.74 15.65
C ASP A 73 -7.89 -4.46 14.72
N PHE A 74 -7.54 -3.19 14.51
CA PHE A 74 -6.33 -2.80 13.79
C PHE A 74 -5.05 -3.38 14.44
N LEU A 75 -4.90 -3.28 15.76
CA LEU A 75 -3.73 -3.80 16.47
C LEU A 75 -3.60 -5.32 16.35
N LYS A 76 -4.73 -6.06 16.36
CA LYS A 76 -4.74 -7.51 16.19
C LYS A 76 -4.30 -7.92 14.78
N GLU A 77 -4.67 -7.15 13.77
CA GLU A 77 -4.39 -7.47 12.37
C GLU A 77 -3.10 -6.84 11.84
N LEU A 78 -2.47 -5.94 12.60
CA LEU A 78 -1.23 -5.26 12.21
C LEU A 78 -0.14 -6.24 11.77
N ILE A 79 -0.02 -7.39 12.44
CA ILE A 79 0.96 -8.42 12.08
C ILE A 79 0.64 -9.01 10.70
N THR A 80 -0.61 -9.42 10.46
CA THR A 80 -1.05 -10.00 9.18
C THR A 80 -0.93 -8.99 8.03
N LEU A 81 -1.24 -7.73 8.30
CA LEU A 81 -1.17 -6.63 7.33
C LEU A 81 0.27 -6.33 6.90
N VAL A 82 1.22 -6.34 7.83
CA VAL A 82 2.66 -6.11 7.54
C VAL A 82 3.25 -7.21 6.66
N PHE A 83 2.84 -8.47 6.84
CA PHE A 83 3.33 -9.59 6.03
C PHE A 83 2.64 -9.73 4.67
N GLY A 84 1.38 -9.30 4.55
CA GLY A 84 0.62 -9.40 3.31
C GLY A 84 0.86 -8.26 2.31
N ASN A 85 1.32 -7.09 2.78
CA ASN A 85 1.32 -5.88 1.98
C ASN A 85 2.59 -5.04 2.20
N LEU A 86 3.45 -5.00 1.18
CA LEU A 86 4.74 -4.30 1.22
C LEU A 86 4.60 -2.78 1.48
N PHE A 87 3.42 -2.21 1.19
CA PHE A 87 3.15 -0.81 1.48
C PHE A 87 3.10 -0.50 2.99
N PHE A 88 2.85 -1.48 3.86
CA PHE A 88 2.86 -1.28 5.31
C PHE A 88 4.25 -0.95 5.88
N LEU A 89 5.33 -1.22 5.13
CA LEU A 89 6.69 -0.88 5.52
C LEU A 89 6.96 0.64 5.47
N TRP A 90 6.15 1.41 4.76
CA TRP A 90 6.39 2.84 4.55
C TRP A 90 6.39 3.69 5.82
N PRO A 91 5.33 3.70 6.68
CA PRO A 91 5.37 4.48 7.91
C PRO A 91 6.56 4.12 8.79
N LEU A 92 6.84 2.82 8.94
CA LEU A 92 7.98 2.35 9.72
C LEU A 92 9.32 2.83 9.12
N ALA A 93 9.50 2.70 7.81
CA ALA A 93 10.70 3.15 7.12
C ALA A 93 10.91 4.67 7.30
N LEU A 94 9.84 5.47 7.18
CA LEU A 94 9.89 6.92 7.36
C LEU A 94 10.23 7.32 8.80
N ILE A 95 9.69 6.64 9.80
CA ILE A 95 10.07 6.81 11.21
C ILE A 95 11.56 6.48 11.40
N ILE A 96 12.03 5.36 10.84
CA ILE A 96 13.46 4.99 10.91
C ILE A 96 14.33 6.06 10.25
N ILE A 97 13.96 6.54 9.06
CA ILE A 97 14.66 7.60 8.32
C ILE A 97 14.76 8.88 9.17
N PHE A 98 13.67 9.24 9.86
CA PHE A 98 13.66 10.42 10.73
C PHE A 98 14.67 10.30 11.87
N TYR A 99 14.65 9.19 12.62
CA TYR A 99 15.51 8.97 13.78
C TYR A 99 16.96 8.56 13.44
N LYS A 100 17.26 8.21 12.18
CA LYS A 100 18.59 7.75 11.79
C LYS A 100 19.65 8.86 11.89
N ALA A 101 20.67 8.68 12.73
CA ALA A 101 21.66 9.74 12.96
C ALA A 101 22.43 10.18 11.69
N ASP A 102 22.70 9.27 10.76
CA ASP A 102 23.41 9.55 9.50
C ASP A 102 22.46 9.93 8.36
N ASP A 103 22.68 11.13 7.78
CA ASP A 103 21.92 11.65 6.64
C ASP A 103 22.08 10.78 5.39
N MET A 104 23.29 10.28 5.13
CA MET A 104 23.56 9.46 3.95
C MET A 104 22.79 8.15 4.02
N GLY A 105 22.78 7.50 5.19
CA GLY A 105 22.02 6.30 5.42
C GLY A 105 20.50 6.51 5.39
N ALA A 106 20.02 7.69 5.81
CA ALA A 106 18.60 8.05 5.75
C ALA A 106 18.14 8.20 4.30
N GLU A 107 18.92 8.90 3.48
CA GLU A 107 18.63 9.09 2.07
C GLU A 107 18.73 7.80 1.26
N LYS A 108 19.75 6.96 1.50
CA LYS A 108 19.86 5.64 0.85
C LYS A 108 18.65 4.76 1.11
N LEU A 109 18.12 4.77 2.35
CA LEU A 109 16.93 3.99 2.70
C LEU A 109 15.68 4.53 1.98
N LEU A 110 15.52 5.86 1.91
CA LEU A 110 14.43 6.49 1.15
C LEU A 110 14.51 6.13 -0.34
N LYS A 111 15.69 6.28 -0.96
CA LYS A 111 15.97 5.90 -2.35
C LYS A 111 15.58 4.44 -2.60
N PHE A 112 16.04 3.54 -1.74
CA PHE A 112 15.72 2.11 -1.83
C PHE A 112 14.21 1.85 -1.76
N MET A 113 13.50 2.43 -0.79
CA MET A 113 12.05 2.26 -0.63
C MET A 113 11.26 2.77 -1.84
N CYS A 114 11.62 3.94 -2.37
CA CYS A 114 11.01 4.50 -3.58
C CYS A 114 11.22 3.58 -4.78
N ILE A 115 12.47 3.17 -5.05
CA ILE A 115 12.80 2.31 -6.19
C ILE A 115 12.11 0.95 -6.05
N LEU A 116 12.17 0.33 -4.87
CA LEU A 116 11.52 -0.94 -4.59
C LEU A 116 10.02 -0.89 -4.89
N THR A 117 9.34 0.17 -4.46
CA THR A 117 7.90 0.35 -4.69
C THR A 117 7.59 0.53 -6.17
N LEU A 118 8.34 1.37 -6.88
CA LEU A 118 8.16 1.58 -8.31
C LEU A 118 8.41 0.31 -9.13
N VAL A 119 9.44 -0.47 -8.78
CA VAL A 119 9.73 -1.76 -9.43
C VAL A 119 8.60 -2.75 -9.18
N LEU A 120 8.10 -2.84 -7.93
CA LEU A 120 6.98 -3.70 -7.61
C LEU A 120 5.71 -3.31 -8.36
N TRP A 121 5.45 -2.02 -8.55
CA TRP A 121 4.35 -1.56 -9.39
C TRP A 121 4.52 -2.00 -10.85
N LEU A 122 5.72 -1.90 -11.42
CA LEU A 122 5.98 -2.40 -12.77
C LEU A 122 5.72 -3.91 -12.86
N VAL A 123 6.21 -4.69 -11.91
CA VAL A 123 5.95 -6.14 -11.84
C VAL A 123 4.46 -6.42 -11.71
N PHE A 124 3.74 -5.66 -10.88
CA PHE A 124 2.30 -5.82 -10.69
C PHE A 124 1.50 -5.49 -11.95
N ILE A 125 1.86 -4.41 -12.66
CA ILE A 125 1.24 -4.03 -13.93
C ILE A 125 1.48 -5.12 -14.99
N VAL A 126 2.72 -5.58 -15.11
CA VAL A 126 3.09 -6.67 -16.03
C VAL A 126 2.30 -7.94 -15.69
N TYR A 127 2.32 -8.36 -14.43
CA TYR A 127 1.57 -9.52 -13.96
C TYR A 127 0.08 -9.39 -14.27
N TYR A 128 -0.56 -8.26 -13.92
CA TYR A 128 -1.98 -8.02 -14.16
C TYR A 128 -2.30 -8.03 -15.66
N TYR A 129 -1.49 -7.37 -16.49
CA TYR A 129 -1.66 -7.36 -17.94
C TYR A 129 -1.54 -8.76 -18.54
N PHE A 130 -0.53 -9.54 -18.13
CA PHE A 130 -0.35 -10.90 -18.62
C PHE A 130 -1.44 -11.85 -18.11
N ASN A 131 -1.87 -11.77 -16.85
CA ASN A 131 -2.90 -12.67 -16.33
C ASN A 131 -4.26 -12.39 -17.00
N THR A 132 -4.66 -11.11 -17.08
CA THR A 132 -5.93 -10.72 -17.70
C THR A 132 -5.90 -10.87 -19.24
N GLY A 133 -4.73 -10.69 -19.85
CA GLY A 133 -4.50 -10.83 -21.28
C GLY A 133 -4.40 -12.28 -21.74
N ILE A 134 -3.72 -13.15 -20.98
CA ILE A 134 -3.64 -14.60 -21.23
C ILE A 134 -5.00 -15.24 -20.99
N ASP A 135 -5.71 -14.89 -19.91
CA ASP A 135 -7.05 -15.44 -19.66
C ASP A 135 -8.01 -15.12 -20.82
N LYS A 136 -8.04 -13.86 -21.29
CA LYS A 136 -8.83 -13.49 -22.47
C LYS A 136 -8.35 -14.18 -23.75
N PHE A 137 -7.05 -14.29 -23.97
CA PHE A 137 -6.48 -14.93 -25.15
C PHE A 137 -6.76 -16.44 -25.20
N PHE A 138 -6.62 -17.15 -24.08
CA PHE A 138 -6.97 -18.57 -23.97
C PHE A 138 -8.47 -18.76 -24.06
N TYR A 139 -9.28 -17.92 -23.41
CA TYR A 139 -10.74 -18.03 -23.50
C TYR A 139 -11.23 -17.82 -24.93
N GLU A 140 -10.73 -16.81 -25.66
CA GLU A 140 -11.10 -16.57 -27.05
C GLU A 140 -10.51 -17.61 -28.01
N SER A 141 -9.27 -18.05 -27.80
CA SER A 141 -8.61 -19.04 -28.67
C SER A 141 -9.16 -20.44 -28.48
N LEU A 142 -9.43 -20.87 -27.25
CA LEU A 142 -10.10 -22.15 -26.95
C LEU A 142 -11.55 -22.15 -27.45
N ARG A 143 -12.28 -21.04 -27.28
CA ARG A 143 -13.64 -20.88 -27.81
C ARG A 143 -13.68 -20.90 -29.33
N LYS A 144 -12.65 -20.39 -30.01
CA LYS A 144 -12.52 -20.48 -31.47
C LYS A 144 -12.06 -21.86 -31.96
N MET A 145 -11.31 -22.61 -31.15
CA MET A 145 -10.84 -23.97 -31.49
C MET A 145 -11.85 -25.09 -31.17
N VAL A 146 -12.85 -24.84 -30.30
CA VAL A 146 -13.93 -25.81 -30.01
C VAL A 146 -15.29 -25.17 -30.31
N PRO A 147 -15.80 -25.27 -31.55
CA PRO A 147 -17.06 -24.63 -31.95
C PRO A 147 -18.33 -25.28 -31.38
N ASN A 148 -18.24 -26.37 -30.58
CA ASN A 148 -19.39 -27.19 -30.18
C ASN A 148 -19.21 -27.95 -28.84
N ALA A 149 -18.57 -27.36 -27.83
CA ALA A 149 -18.62 -27.96 -26.48
C ALA A 149 -19.94 -27.58 -25.80
N LYS A 150 -20.82 -28.56 -25.60
CA LYS A 150 -21.99 -28.51 -24.71
C LYS A 150 -21.56 -28.67 -23.26
#